data_AF-A0A3D3SD12-F1
#
_entry.id   AF-A0A3D3SD12-F1
#
_cell.length_a   1.000
_cell.length_b   1.000
_cell.length_c   1.000
_cell.angle_alpha   90.00
_cell.angle_beta   90.00
_cell.angle_gamma   90.00
#
_symmetry.space_group_name_H-M   'P 1'
#
loop_
_entity.id
_entity.type
_entity.pdbx_description
1 polymer ?
#
loop_
_entity_poly.entity_id
_entity_poly.type
_entity_poly.pdbx_seq_one_letter_code
_entity_poly.pdbx_strand_id
1 'polypeptide(L)' 'MRLLKVAFQTLGCKLNQLETESLADAFSAAGALIIPFDEEADLYVVNTCTVTSKAEQKARRVMRQALVQ' A
#
# COMPACT_ATOMS: atom_id res chain seq x y z
N MET A 1 -10.35 7.24 -20.91
CA MET A 1 -10.15 6.09 -20.00
C MET A 1 -9.16 6.56 -18.94
N ARG A 2 -9.56 6.62 -17.67
CA ARG A 2 -8.67 7.08 -16.57
C ARG A 2 -7.87 5.87 -16.07
N LEU A 3 -6.56 6.04 -15.88
CA LEU A 3 -5.70 5.02 -15.27
C LEU A 3 -6.07 4.92 -13.78
N LEU A 4 -6.20 3.69 -13.27
CA LEU A 4 -6.43 3.44 -11.86
C LEU A 4 -5.18 3.85 -11.07
N LYS A 5 -5.29 4.81 -10.15
CA LYS A 5 -4.17 5.22 -9.29
C LYS A 5 -4.12 4.35 -8.04
N VAL A 6 -3.00 3.69 -7.81
CA VAL A 6 -2.81 2.76 -6.69
C VAL A 6 -1.59 3.15 -5.86
N ALA A 7 -1.76 3.22 -4.55
CA ALA A 7 -0.69 3.53 -3.61
C ALA A 7 -0.42 2.35 -2.67
N PHE A 8 0.86 2.03 -2.45
CA PHE A 8 1.29 0.95 -1.57
C PHE A 8 2.02 1.46 -0.35
N GLN A 9 1.72 0.89 0.82
CA GLN A 9 2.50 1.06 2.04
C GLN A 9 2.84 -0.30 2.62
N THR A 10 4.13 -0.62 2.70
CA THR A 10 4.60 -1.84 3.34
C THR A 10 5.00 -1.57 4.79
N LEU A 11 4.59 -2.45 5.70
CA LEU A 11 4.94 -2.44 7.11
C LEU A 11 5.40 -3.85 7.53
N GLY A 12 6.68 -4.06 7.78
CA GLY A 12 7.13 -5.39 8.21
C GLY A 12 8.54 -5.70 7.75
N CYS A 13 8.76 -6.96 7.38
CA CYS A 13 10.08 -7.47 7.02
C CYS A 13 10.29 -7.46 5.49
N LYS A 14 11.42 -8.04 5.06
CA LYS A 14 11.78 -8.17 3.64
C LYS A 14 10.76 -8.96 2.83
N LEU A 15 10.10 -9.97 3.43
CA LEU A 15 9.07 -10.74 2.73
C LEU A 15 7.90 -9.84 2.33
N ASN A 16 7.44 -8.97 3.23
CA ASN A 16 6.36 -8.03 2.93
C ASN A 16 6.75 -7.04 1.81
N GLN A 17 8.03 -6.67 1.72
CA GLN A 17 8.53 -5.79 0.65
C GLN A 17 8.47 -6.50 -0.70
N LEU A 18 8.97 -7.74 -0.77
CA LEU A 18 8.91 -8.55 -2.00
C LEU A 18 7.47 -8.81 -2.47
N GLU A 19 6.56 -9.09 -1.54
CA GLU A 19 5.13 -9.24 -1.85
C GLU A 19 4.53 -7.94 -2.40
N THR A 20 4.86 -6.80 -1.78
CA THR A 20 4.38 -5.50 -2.25
C THR A 20 4.93 -5.15 -3.63
N GLU A 21 6.21 -5.39 -3.90
CA GLU A 21 6.83 -5.19 -5.22
C GLU A 21 6.14 -6.06 -6.27
N SER A 22 5.95 -7.35 -5.98
CA SER A 22 5.24 -8.27 -6.88
C SER A 22 3.81 -7.82 -7.18
N LEU A 23 3.13 -7.27 -6.17
CA LEU A 23 1.77 -6.75 -6.33
C LEU A 23 1.78 -5.45 -7.16
N ALA A 24 2.71 -4.54 -6.91
CA ALA A 24 2.86 -3.30 -7.67
C ALA A 24 3.15 -3.58 -9.16
N ASP A 25 4.01 -4.56 -9.46
CA ASP A 25 4.29 -5.01 -10.82
C ASP A 25 3.03 -5.56 -11.51
N ALA A 26 2.23 -6.37 -10.80
CA ALA A 26 0.98 -6.90 -11.33
C ALA A 26 -0.05 -5.79 -11.64
N PHE A 27 -0.16 -4.77 -10.77
CA PHE A 27 -1.02 -3.61 -11.01
C PHE A 27 -0.53 -2.77 -12.19
N SER A 28 0.78 -2.52 -12.27
CA SER A 28 1.40 -1.78 -13.39
C SER A 28 1.17 -2.52 -14.72
N ALA A 29 1.36 -3.84 -14.75
CA ALA A 29 1.09 -4.67 -15.92
C ALA A 29 -0.39 -4.67 -16.34
N ALA A 30 -1.32 -4.47 -15.39
CA ALA A 30 -2.74 -4.32 -15.66
C ALA A 30 -3.14 -2.88 -16.10
N GLY A 31 -2.18 -1.96 -16.20
CA GLY A 31 -2.41 -0.57 -16.63
C GLY A 31 -2.80 0.39 -15.50
N ALA A 32 -2.52 0.04 -14.23
CA ALA A 32 -2.64 0.98 -13.13
C ALA A 32 -1.41 1.90 -13.05
N LEU A 33 -1.61 3.11 -12.54
CA LEU A 33 -0.54 4.05 -12.21
C LEU A 33 -0.20 3.89 -10.73
N ILE A 34 1.04 3.48 -10.43
CA ILE A 34 1.53 3.43 -9.07
C ILE A 34 1.96 4.83 -8.65
N ILE A 35 1.36 5.36 -7.58
CA ILE A 35 1.63 6.69 -7.05
C ILE A 35 2.16 6.62 -5.62
N PRO A 36 2.86 7.66 -5.14
CA PRO A 36 3.23 7.81 -3.74
C PRO A 36 2.01 7.68 -2.79
N PHE A 37 2.25 7.16 -1.58
CA PHE A 37 1.18 6.91 -0.60
C PHE A 37 0.60 8.18 0.03
N ASP A 38 1.28 9.32 -0.14
CA ASP A 38 0.86 10.66 0.27
C ASP A 38 0.13 11.44 -0.83
N GLU A 39 -0.17 10.79 -1.96
CA GLU A 39 -1.02 11.32 -3.03
C GLU A 39 -2.39 10.64 -3.09
N GLU A 40 -3.39 11.36 -3.61
CA GLU A 40 -4.77 10.88 -3.76
C GLU A 40 -4.86 9.69 -4.74
N ALA A 41 -4.98 8.49 -4.17
CA ALA A 41 -5.16 7.22 -4.88
C ALA A 41 -6.63 6.77 -4.94
N ASP A 42 -6.97 6.08 -6.03
CA ASP A 42 -8.26 5.40 -6.17
C ASP A 42 -8.28 4.12 -5.30
N LEU A 43 -7.10 3.53 -5.02
CA LEU A 43 -6.91 2.37 -4.15
C LEU A 43 -5.63 2.51 -3.31
N TYR A 44 -5.76 2.35 -2.00
CA TYR A 44 -4.62 2.25 -1.08
C TYR A 44 -4.46 0.81 -0.59
N VAL A 45 -3.25 0.28 -0.67
CA VAL A 45 -2.89 -1.07 -0.21
C VAL A 45 -1.85 -0.97 0.90
N VAL A 46 -2.20 -1.44 2.10
CA VAL A 46 -1.28 -1.51 3.24
C VAL A 46 -0.93 -2.97 3.51
N ASN A 47 0.29 -3.41 3.16
CA ASN A 47 0.77 -4.76 3.46
C ASN A 47 1.45 -4.76 4.83
N THR A 48 1.02 -5.62 5.75
CA THR A 48 1.61 -5.71 7.09
C THR A 48 1.63 -7.13 7.65
N CYS A 49 2.69 -7.47 8.39
CA CYS A 49 2.66 -8.62 9.29
C CYS A 49 2.16 -8.17 10.67
N THR A 50 0.90 -8.45 10.99
CA THR A 50 0.25 -8.12 12.29
C THR A 50 0.78 -8.94 13.47
N VAL A 51 1.95 -9.57 13.31
CA VAL A 51 2.56 -10.48 14.28
C VAL A 51 2.94 -9.80 15.60
N THR A 52 2.90 -8.46 15.66
CA THR A 52 3.07 -7.70 16.92
C THR A 52 2.01 -6.61 17.07
N SER A 53 1.66 -6.31 18.33
CA SER A 53 0.77 -5.20 18.69
C SER A 53 1.26 -3.83 18.22
N LYS A 54 2.60 -3.66 18.10
CA LYS A 54 3.21 -2.44 17.52
C LYS A 54 2.97 -2.35 16.01
N ALA A 55 3.11 -3.46 15.28
CA ALA A 55 2.84 -3.51 13.85
C ALA A 55 1.36 -3.18 13.56
N GLU A 56 0.44 -3.71 14.36
CA GLU A 56 -0.97 -3.36 14.27
C GLU A 56 -1.25 -1.88 14.56
N GLN A 57 -0.66 -1.31 15.61
CA GLN A 57 -0.83 0.12 15.93
C GLN A 57 -0.35 1.00 14.78
N LYS A 58 0.79 0.65 14.17
CA LYS A 58 1.33 1.36 13.01
C LYS A 58 0.40 1.24 11.80
N ALA A 59 -0.12 0.05 11.52
CA ALA A 59 -1.07 -0.17 10.44
C ALA A 59 -2.35 0.67 10.63
N ARG A 60 -2.93 0.70 11.84
CA ARG A 60 -4.10 1.54 12.14
C ARG A 60 -3.83 3.04 11.94
N ARG A 61 -2.64 3.51 12.30
CA ARG A 61 -2.25 4.91 12.07
C ARG A 61 -2.16 5.23 10.57
N VAL A 62 -1.50 4.38 9.80
CA VAL A 62 -1.37 4.52 8.34
C VAL A 62 -2.75 4.52 7.67
N MET A 63 -3.62 3.58 8.02
CA MET A 63 -4.99 3.53 7.47
C MET A 63 -5.78 4.80 7.76
N ARG A 64 -5.65 5.39 8.96
CA ARG A 64 -6.30 6.67 9.27
C ARG A 64 -5.73 7.83 8.45
N GLN A 65 -4.43 7.82 8.13
CA GLN A 65 -3.83 8.85 7.28
C GLN A 65 -4.33 8.72 5.83
N ALA A 66 -4.50 7.51 5.33
CA ALA A 66 -5.04 7.26 3.99
C ALA A 66 -6.52 7.70 3.85
N LEU A 67 -7.31 7.65 4.92
CA LEU A 67 -8.72 8.08 4.91
C LEU A 67 -8.93 9.61 4.93
N VAL A 68 -7.88 10.39 5.18
CA VAL A 68 -7.97 11.86 5.34
C VAL A 68 -7.34 12.58 4.12
N GLN A 69 -6.85 11.82 3.14
CA GLN A 69 -6.35 12.36 1.87
C GLN A 69 -7.50 12.62 0.90
#